data_AF-A0A6A4DS68-F1
#
_entry.id   AF-A0A6A4DS68-F1
#
_cell.length_a   1.000
_cell.length_b   1.000
_cell.length_c   1.000
_cell.angle_alpha   90.00
_cell.angle_beta   90.00
_cell.angle_gamma   90.00
#
_symmetry.space_group_name_H-M   'P 1'
#
loop_
_entity.id
_entity.type
_entity.pdbx_description
1 polymer ?
#
loop_
_entity_poly.entity_id
_entity_poly.type
_entity_poly.pdbx_seq_one_letter_code
_entity_poly.pdbx_strand_id
1 'polypeptide(L)'
;MCISIGDSITDRHVIYYRPELVHVDLLAVYLNVVTLLSYLARERVDPLLAFLTFELGWGYRVELANLFPVLRANIADFAAADTTRGLLKVNAGLAGLSPMDLLTSYEIPDNRLYVVSSIVISIFSPIVLVVGYIIARKVSRLEDRGGDHGIARRRRSTAYMVSGLQQIDLTSFESATGAALRKRYGVISGYDNYIMHDNQLLATIDAVYSNGFLVANNKFLVASQDLMSLITMKLIRIRFTNIFVYEIINGCAVRETSRLVYPTTLTWSDLTHLDVTQLS
;
A
#
# COMPACT_ATOMS: atom_id res chain seq x y z
N MET A 1 6.35 22.92 -3.38
CA MET A 1 5.19 22.41 -2.59
C MET A 1 4.87 23.30 -1.40
N CYS A 2 5.73 23.38 -0.38
CA CYS A 2 5.38 23.99 0.91
C CYS A 2 4.96 25.46 0.79
N ILE A 3 5.65 26.20 -0.08
CA ILE A 3 5.35 27.60 -0.37
C ILE A 3 3.97 27.75 -1.02
N SER A 4 3.58 26.86 -1.95
CA SER A 4 2.31 26.99 -2.66
C SER A 4 1.07 26.82 -1.76
N ILE A 5 1.14 25.98 -0.72
CA ILE A 5 0.03 25.86 0.24
C ILE A 5 -0.06 27.14 1.08
N GLY A 6 1.08 27.68 1.51
CA GLY A 6 1.10 28.97 2.21
C GLY A 6 0.62 30.14 1.34
N ASP A 7 0.98 30.15 0.07
CA ASP A 7 0.51 31.08 -0.96
C ASP A 7 -1.01 31.01 -1.13
N SER A 8 -1.59 29.80 -1.16
CA SER A 8 -3.06 29.62 -1.20
C SER A 8 -3.77 30.07 0.07
N ILE A 9 -3.10 29.97 1.23
CA ILE A 9 -3.62 30.40 2.53
C ILE A 9 -3.54 31.93 2.69
N THR A 10 -2.50 32.54 2.11
CA THR A 10 -2.21 33.98 2.18
C THR A 10 -2.73 34.76 0.97
N ASP A 11 -3.38 34.08 0.01
CA ASP A 11 -3.90 34.63 -1.25
C ASP A 11 -2.81 35.34 -2.10
N ARG A 12 -1.59 34.80 -2.07
CA ARG A 12 -0.42 35.32 -2.78
C ARG A 12 0.05 34.28 -3.79
N HIS A 13 -0.32 34.37 -5.06
CA HIS A 13 0.11 33.40 -6.07
C HIS A 13 1.44 33.80 -6.71
N VAL A 14 2.57 33.42 -6.10
CA VAL A 14 3.92 33.80 -6.59
C VAL A 14 4.61 32.66 -7.34
N ILE A 15 4.32 31.39 -7.01
CA ILE A 15 5.07 30.24 -7.56
C ILE A 15 4.16 29.23 -8.27
N TYR A 16 4.45 28.98 -9.55
CA TYR A 16 3.83 27.91 -10.33
C TYR A 16 4.55 26.58 -10.09
N TYR A 17 3.81 25.55 -9.67
CA TYR A 17 4.33 24.18 -9.53
C TYR A 17 3.31 23.18 -10.10
N ARG A 18 3.78 21.98 -10.46
CA ARG A 18 2.89 20.89 -10.88
C ARG A 18 2.39 20.12 -9.67
N PRO A 19 1.10 20.23 -9.30
CA PRO A 19 0.56 19.56 -8.12
C PRO A 19 0.54 18.03 -8.24
N GLU A 20 0.52 17.50 -9.47
CA GLU A 20 0.44 16.06 -9.73
C GLU A 20 1.69 15.31 -9.25
N LEU A 21 2.88 15.90 -9.43
CA LEU A 21 4.14 15.29 -8.97
C LEU A 21 4.16 15.16 -7.45
N VAL A 22 3.71 16.20 -6.77
CA VAL A 22 3.68 16.26 -5.31
C VAL A 22 2.63 15.30 -4.74
N HIS A 23 1.48 15.20 -5.40
CA HIS A 23 0.41 14.27 -5.02
C HIS A 23 0.90 12.82 -5.02
N VAL A 24 1.55 12.39 -6.11
CA VAL A 24 2.05 11.01 -6.24
C VAL A 24 3.11 10.68 -5.20
N ASP A 25 4.07 11.58 -4.97
CA ASP A 25 5.13 11.37 -3.97
C ASP A 25 4.55 11.26 -2.55
N LEU A 26 3.61 12.13 -2.19
CA LEU A 26 2.99 12.11 -0.86
C LEU A 26 2.04 10.93 -0.68
N LEU A 27 1.33 10.52 -1.73
CA LEU A 27 0.52 9.32 -1.71
C LEU A 27 1.39 8.09 -1.41
N ALA A 28 2.55 7.98 -2.07
CA ALA A 28 3.48 6.88 -1.82
C ALA A 28 3.99 6.89 -0.37
N VAL A 29 4.38 8.06 0.16
CA VAL A 29 4.78 8.20 1.57
C VAL A 29 3.62 7.84 2.51
N TYR A 30 2.40 8.30 2.22
CA TYR A 30 1.22 8.02 3.04
C TYR A 30 0.90 6.52 3.10
N LEU A 31 0.90 5.84 1.94
CA LEU A 31 0.64 4.40 1.88
C LEU A 31 1.69 3.60 2.67
N ASN A 32 2.96 4.02 2.67
CA ASN A 32 4.00 3.42 3.49
C ASN A 32 3.73 3.62 5.00
N VAL A 33 3.30 4.82 5.40
CA VAL A 33 2.93 5.09 6.80
C VAL A 33 1.73 4.24 7.23
N VAL A 34 0.69 4.13 6.40
CA VAL A 34 -0.48 3.29 6.68
C VAL A 34 -0.08 1.81 6.76
N THR A 35 0.83 1.36 5.89
CA THR A 35 1.36 -0.02 5.93
C THR A 35 2.11 -0.29 7.23
N LEU A 36 2.95 0.65 7.69
CA LEU A 36 3.63 0.56 8.98
C LEU A 36 2.64 0.52 10.15
N LEU A 37 1.62 1.38 10.12
CA LEU A 37 0.55 1.42 11.14
C LEU A 37 -0.22 0.10 11.21
N SER A 38 -0.60 -0.41 10.04
CA SER A 38 -1.27 -1.70 9.88
C SER A 38 -0.42 -2.86 10.42
N TYR A 39 0.89 -2.84 10.15
CA TYR A 39 1.83 -3.82 10.67
C TYR A 39 1.95 -3.77 12.21
N LEU A 40 2.07 -2.56 12.78
CA LEU A 40 2.13 -2.35 14.23
C LEU A 40 0.82 -2.75 14.93
N ALA A 41 -0.32 -2.39 14.34
CA ALA A 41 -1.64 -2.75 14.86
C ALA A 41 -1.97 -4.24 14.70
N ARG A 42 -1.21 -4.95 13.87
CA ARG A 42 -1.47 -6.32 13.43
C ARG A 42 -2.85 -6.46 12.78
N GLU A 43 -3.18 -5.51 11.93
CA GLU A 43 -4.49 -5.44 11.29
C GLU A 43 -4.44 -5.18 9.81
N ARG A 44 -5.36 -5.79 9.05
CA ARG A 44 -5.51 -5.51 7.61
C ARG A 44 -6.28 -4.21 7.42
N VAL A 45 -5.74 -3.31 6.60
CA VAL A 45 -6.41 -2.08 6.18
C VAL A 45 -6.74 -2.21 4.69
N ASP A 46 -7.98 -1.88 4.32
CA ASP A 46 -8.41 -1.90 2.93
C ASP A 46 -7.63 -0.82 2.13
N PRO A 47 -6.99 -1.17 1.00
CA PRO A 47 -6.35 -0.21 0.10
C PRO A 47 -7.27 0.95 -0.31
N LEU A 48 -8.57 0.68 -0.52
CA LEU A 48 -9.52 1.71 -0.91
C LEU A 48 -9.71 2.74 0.21
N LEU A 49 -9.80 2.27 1.46
CA LEU A 49 -9.92 3.15 2.61
C LEU A 49 -8.68 4.05 2.73
N ALA A 50 -7.48 3.47 2.63
CA ALA A 50 -6.23 4.22 2.71
C ALA A 50 -6.10 5.26 1.59
N PHE A 51 -6.49 4.92 0.37
CA PHE A 51 -6.47 5.84 -0.76
C PHE A 51 -7.49 6.98 -0.57
N LEU A 52 -8.73 6.65 -0.19
CA LEU A 52 -9.80 7.62 0.00
C LEU A 52 -9.46 8.61 1.12
N THR A 53 -8.90 8.14 2.24
CA THR A 53 -8.48 9.04 3.33
C THR A 53 -7.37 10.00 2.92
N PHE A 54 -6.46 9.56 2.04
CA PHE A 54 -5.45 10.45 1.47
C PHE A 54 -6.08 11.49 0.53
N GLU A 55 -6.96 11.07 -0.38
CA GLU A 55 -7.64 11.99 -1.31
C GLU A 55 -8.47 13.05 -0.58
N LEU A 56 -9.14 12.68 0.51
CA LEU A 56 -9.80 13.65 1.39
C LEU A 56 -8.79 14.64 1.99
N GLY A 57 -7.64 14.14 2.47
CA GLY A 57 -6.57 14.97 3.01
C GLY A 57 -5.99 15.95 2.00
N TRP A 58 -5.80 15.48 0.76
CA TRP A 58 -5.25 16.28 -0.33
C TRP A 58 -6.26 17.29 -0.86
N GLY A 59 -7.51 16.87 -1.09
CA GLY A 59 -8.59 17.73 -1.59
C GLY A 59 -8.92 18.87 -0.63
N TYR A 60 -9.04 18.57 0.66
CA TYR A 60 -9.40 19.53 1.70
C TYR A 60 -8.20 20.12 2.47
N ARG A 61 -6.98 20.05 1.91
CA ARG A 61 -5.73 20.46 2.59
C ARG A 61 -5.74 21.87 3.20
N VAL A 62 -6.44 22.83 2.58
CA VAL A 62 -6.55 24.21 3.08
C VAL A 62 -7.53 24.29 4.25
N GLU A 63 -8.66 23.60 4.16
CA GLU A 63 -9.66 23.54 5.23
C GLU A 63 -9.13 22.75 6.43
N LEU A 64 -8.40 21.66 6.21
CA LEU A 64 -7.74 20.89 7.26
C LEU A 64 -6.67 21.72 7.98
N ALA A 65 -5.96 22.61 7.27
CA ALA A 65 -5.03 23.53 7.93
C ALA A 65 -5.76 24.48 8.91
N ASN A 66 -7.04 24.80 8.68
CA ASN A 66 -7.82 25.62 9.61
C ASN A 66 -8.13 24.91 10.93
N LEU A 67 -8.18 23.58 10.93
CA LEU A 67 -8.37 22.80 12.15
C LEU A 67 -7.16 22.93 13.10
N PHE A 68 -5.98 23.25 12.57
CA PHE A 68 -4.74 23.38 13.32
C PHE A 68 -4.20 24.82 13.24
N PRO A 69 -4.73 25.77 14.03
CA PRO A 69 -4.42 27.19 13.90
C PRO A 69 -2.92 27.50 14.11
N VAL A 70 -2.24 26.75 14.98
CA VAL A 70 -0.79 26.86 15.20
C VAL A 70 0.00 26.49 13.95
N LEU A 71 -0.35 25.37 13.31
CA LEU A 71 0.32 24.90 12.09
C LEU A 71 0.05 25.87 10.93
N ARG A 72 -1.18 26.37 10.82
CA ARG A 72 -1.56 27.38 9.82
C ARG A 72 -0.76 28.67 9.99
N ALA A 73 -0.63 29.18 11.21
CA ALA A 73 0.15 30.39 11.48
C ALA A 73 1.59 30.23 11.00
N ASN A 74 2.25 29.11 11.32
CA ASN A 74 3.61 28.84 10.86
C ASN A 74 3.76 28.79 9.34
N ILE A 75 2.77 28.22 8.65
CA ILE A 75 2.75 28.13 7.18
C ILE A 75 2.54 29.52 6.57
N ALA A 76 1.61 30.30 7.14
CA ALA A 76 1.32 31.66 6.68
C ALA A 76 2.48 32.63 6.94
N ASP A 77 3.11 32.55 8.12
CA ASP A 77 4.28 33.33 8.47
C ASP A 77 5.45 33.01 7.54
N PHE A 78 5.63 31.74 7.17
CA PHE A 78 6.65 31.35 6.20
C PHE A 78 6.37 31.93 4.81
N ALA A 79 5.14 31.83 4.30
CA ALA A 79 4.77 32.42 2.99
C ALA A 79 4.87 33.96 3.00
N ALA A 80 4.48 34.60 4.10
CA ALA A 80 4.65 36.03 4.29
C ALA A 80 6.13 36.42 4.33
N ALA A 81 6.98 35.63 5.00
CA ALA A 81 8.42 35.86 5.05
C ALA A 81 9.09 35.64 3.67
N ASP A 82 8.67 34.63 2.91
CA ASP A 82 9.20 34.33 1.58
C ASP A 82 8.97 35.50 0.61
N THR A 83 7.76 36.08 0.67
CA THR A 83 7.37 37.21 -0.19
C THR A 83 7.94 38.56 0.25
N THR A 84 8.28 38.74 1.53
CA THR A 84 8.71 40.04 2.07
C THR A 84 10.20 40.17 2.33
N ARG A 85 10.91 39.07 2.61
CA ARG A 85 12.35 39.12 2.95
C ARG A 85 13.23 39.53 1.77
N GLY A 86 12.82 39.21 0.55
CA GLY A 86 13.52 39.63 -0.66
C GLY A 86 13.29 41.10 -1.03
N LEU A 87 12.33 41.80 -0.41
CA LEU A 87 11.99 43.17 -0.80
C LEU A 87 12.98 44.19 -0.22
N LEU A 88 13.62 44.95 -1.09
CA LEU A 88 14.47 46.08 -0.71
C LEU A 88 13.62 47.31 -0.38
N LYS A 89 13.91 47.96 0.76
CA LYS A 89 13.34 49.28 1.07
C LYS A 89 14.00 50.33 0.19
N VAL A 90 13.28 50.79 -0.82
CA VAL A 90 13.72 51.83 -1.75
C VAL A 90 13.44 53.21 -1.15
N ASN A 91 14.35 54.17 -1.38
CA ASN A 91 14.18 55.56 -0.95
C ASN A 91 13.01 56.24 -1.71
N ALA A 92 12.28 57.14 -1.06
CA ALA A 92 11.08 57.78 -1.60
C ALA A 92 11.31 58.49 -2.95
N GLY A 93 12.51 59.04 -3.17
CA GLY A 93 12.88 59.65 -4.45
C GLY A 93 13.00 58.65 -5.62
N LEU A 94 13.49 57.44 -5.37
CA LEU A 94 13.56 56.39 -6.39
C LEU A 94 12.19 55.75 -6.64
N ALA A 95 11.38 55.59 -5.59
CA ALA A 95 10.02 55.08 -5.69
C ALA A 95 9.11 55.99 -6.55
N GLY A 96 9.38 57.30 -6.55
CA GLY A 96 8.71 58.26 -7.44
C GLY A 96 9.13 58.18 -8.91
N LEU A 97 10.30 57.60 -9.21
CA LEU A 97 10.82 57.42 -10.58
C LEU A 97 10.43 56.07 -11.19
N SER A 98 10.41 55.02 -10.37
CA SER A 98 9.93 53.69 -10.76
C SER A 98 9.15 53.07 -9.59
N PRO A 99 7.84 52.85 -9.75
CA PRO A 99 7.00 52.25 -8.71
C PRO A 99 7.15 50.72 -8.63
N MET A 100 8.22 50.14 -9.20
CA MET A 100 8.47 48.70 -9.14
C MET A 100 9.18 48.32 -7.83
N ASP A 101 8.64 47.33 -7.14
CA ASP A 101 9.28 46.71 -5.99
C ASP A 101 10.48 45.86 -6.43
N LEU A 102 11.65 46.13 -5.83
CA LEU A 102 12.89 45.43 -6.15
C LEU A 102 13.06 44.22 -5.24
N LEU A 103 12.99 43.02 -5.82
CA LEU A 103 13.25 41.75 -5.15
C LEU A 103 14.71 41.32 -5.34
N THR A 104 15.42 41.09 -4.23
CA THR A 104 16.78 40.55 -4.19
C THR A 104 16.77 39.14 -3.60
N SER A 105 17.81 38.36 -3.90
CA SER A 105 18.06 37.10 -3.19
C SER A 105 18.21 37.37 -1.70
N TYR A 106 17.56 36.55 -0.88
CA TYR A 106 17.70 36.53 0.57
C TYR A 106 18.19 35.16 1.01
N GLU A 107 18.89 35.12 2.14
CA GLU A 107 19.27 33.88 2.77
C GLU A 107 18.03 33.19 3.35
N ILE A 108 17.89 31.90 3.05
CA ILE A 108 16.75 31.13 3.51
C ILE A 108 17.15 30.54 4.87
N PRO A 109 16.46 30.88 5.97
CA PRO A 109 16.88 30.43 7.29
C PRO A 109 16.94 28.89 7.38
N ASP A 110 17.96 28.41 8.10
CA ASP A 110 18.46 27.03 8.08
C ASP A 110 17.53 25.93 8.63
N ASN A 111 16.24 26.20 8.88
CA ASN A 111 15.35 25.16 9.42
C ASN A 111 13.95 25.15 8.82
N ARG A 112 13.84 24.59 7.61
CA ARG A 112 12.54 24.37 6.92
C ARG A 112 11.75 23.18 7.44
N LEU A 113 12.36 22.34 8.29
CA LEU A 113 11.74 21.10 8.77
C LEU A 113 10.41 21.37 9.46
N TYR A 114 10.30 22.48 10.19
CA TYR A 114 9.09 22.82 10.94
C TYR A 114 7.92 23.23 10.03
N VAL A 115 8.19 23.94 8.94
CA VAL A 115 7.16 24.32 7.95
C VAL A 115 6.72 23.10 7.15
N VAL A 116 7.69 22.28 6.72
CA VAL A 116 7.42 21.05 5.98
C VAL A 116 6.60 20.08 6.85
N SER A 117 6.99 19.86 8.11
CA SER A 117 6.27 18.97 9.02
C SER A 117 4.87 19.48 9.31
N SER A 118 4.68 20.79 9.51
CA SER A 118 3.36 21.40 9.73
C SER A 118 2.40 21.10 8.57
N ILE A 119 2.89 21.16 7.32
CA ILE A 119 2.09 20.88 6.13
C ILE A 119 1.78 19.39 6.01
N VAL A 120 2.79 18.52 6.17
CA VAL A 120 2.59 17.07 6.07
C VAL A 120 1.61 16.59 7.14
N ILE A 121 1.72 17.09 8.37
CA ILE A 121 0.80 16.75 9.47
C ILE A 121 -0.63 17.20 9.13
N SER A 122 -0.81 18.40 8.56
CA SER A 122 -2.12 18.89 8.15
C SER A 122 -2.77 17.99 7.08
N ILE A 123 -2.02 17.65 6.03
CA ILE A 123 -2.50 16.79 4.93
C ILE A 123 -2.77 15.36 5.43
N PHE A 124 -1.92 14.83 6.31
CA PHE A 124 -2.04 13.47 6.83
C PHE A 124 -3.04 13.36 7.99
N SER A 125 -3.65 14.47 8.44
CA SER A 125 -4.61 14.47 9.55
C SER A 125 -5.77 13.46 9.41
N PRO A 126 -6.30 13.11 8.21
CA PRO A 126 -7.33 12.08 8.09
C PRO A 126 -6.85 10.66 8.42
N ILE A 127 -5.56 10.44 8.69
CA ILE A 127 -5.03 9.16 9.19
C ILE A 127 -5.70 8.73 10.50
N VAL A 128 -6.24 9.68 11.27
CA VAL A 128 -7.04 9.40 12.47
C VAL A 128 -8.27 8.54 12.14
N LEU A 129 -8.87 8.70 10.96
CA LEU A 129 -9.99 7.85 10.50
C LEU A 129 -9.54 6.41 10.28
N VAL A 130 -8.34 6.21 9.72
CA VAL A 130 -7.75 4.86 9.54
C VAL A 130 -7.49 4.22 10.91
N VAL A 131 -6.94 4.98 11.86
CA VAL A 131 -6.73 4.49 13.23
C VAL A 131 -8.06 4.16 13.91
N GLY A 132 -9.08 5.00 13.76
CA GLY A 132 -10.43 4.75 14.27
C GLY A 132 -11.05 3.49 13.68
N TYR A 133 -10.91 3.27 12.37
CA TYR A 133 -11.34 2.06 11.69
C TYR A 133 -10.64 0.80 12.24
N ILE A 134 -9.31 0.87 12.45
CA ILE A 134 -8.53 -0.22 13.04
C ILE A 134 -9.04 -0.56 14.44
N ILE A 135 -9.30 0.46 15.28
CA ILE A 135 -9.82 0.26 16.64
C ILE A 135 -11.22 -0.36 16.59
N ALA A 136 -12.13 0.16 15.77
CA ALA A 136 -13.48 -0.37 15.62
C ALA A 136 -13.46 -1.85 15.20
N ARG A 137 -12.61 -2.20 14.22
CA ARG A 137 -12.44 -3.59 13.76
C ARG A 137 -11.80 -4.51 14.81
N LYS A 138 -11.05 -3.95 15.75
CA LYS A 138 -10.46 -4.69 16.86
C LYS A 138 -11.47 -4.95 17.97
N VAL A 139 -12.34 -3.97 18.25
CA VAL A 139 -13.45 -4.08 19.20
C VAL A 139 -14.48 -5.08 18.68
N SER A 140 -14.89 -4.99 17.41
CA SER A 140 -15.90 -5.91 16.84
C SER A 140 -15.49 -7.38 16.95
N ARG A 141 -14.20 -7.69 16.71
CA ARG A 141 -13.68 -9.07 16.89
C ARG A 141 -13.61 -9.52 18.34
N LEU A 142 -13.45 -8.59 19.28
CA LEU A 142 -13.49 -8.94 20.70
C LEU A 142 -14.92 -9.27 21.11
N GLU A 143 -15.90 -8.53 20.60
CA GLU A 143 -17.33 -8.77 20.83
C GLU A 143 -17.78 -10.11 20.22
N ASP A 144 -17.38 -10.41 18.98
CA ASP A 144 -17.62 -11.71 18.34
C ASP A 144 -17.02 -12.88 19.14
N ARG A 145 -15.93 -12.66 19.87
CA ARG A 145 -15.31 -13.65 20.76
C ARG A 145 -15.99 -13.77 22.13
N GLY A 146 -16.59 -12.68 22.61
CA GLY A 146 -17.30 -12.64 23.90
C GLY A 146 -18.75 -13.11 23.81
N GLY A 147 -19.36 -13.09 22.63
CA GLY A 147 -20.77 -13.44 22.40
C GLY A 147 -21.08 -14.94 22.26
N ASP A 148 -20.08 -15.83 22.23
CA ASP A 148 -20.32 -17.26 22.00
C ASP A 148 -20.64 -18.01 23.32
N HIS A 149 -21.81 -17.70 23.86
CA HIS A 149 -22.60 -18.56 24.77
C HIS A 149 -23.94 -18.96 24.11
N GLY A 150 -23.94 -19.15 22.79
CA GLY A 150 -25.14 -19.38 22.00
C GLY A 150 -24.98 -20.48 20.96
N ILE A 151 -25.25 -21.71 21.40
CA ILE A 151 -25.57 -22.95 20.66
C ILE A 151 -26.15 -22.68 19.25
N ALA A 152 -25.33 -22.47 18.21
CA ALA A 152 -25.80 -22.51 16.81
C ALA A 152 -24.72 -22.64 15.71
N ARG A 153 -23.42 -22.44 15.98
CA ARG A 153 -22.37 -22.50 14.94
C ARG A 153 -21.43 -23.72 15.00
N ARG A 154 -21.67 -24.64 15.93
CA ARG A 154 -20.86 -25.86 16.15
C ARG A 154 -21.15 -27.01 15.16
N ARG A 155 -21.56 -26.68 13.93
CA ARG A 155 -21.85 -27.65 12.85
C ARG A 155 -21.01 -27.39 11.57
N ARG A 156 -19.81 -26.83 11.72
CA ARG A 156 -18.80 -26.84 10.65
C ARG A 156 -17.65 -27.77 11.05
N SER A 157 -17.79 -29.02 10.58
CA SER A 157 -16.74 -30.00 10.27
C SER A 157 -15.44 -29.96 11.09
N THR A 158 -15.46 -30.68 12.21
CA THR A 158 -14.32 -31.26 12.93
C THR A 158 -13.64 -32.37 12.12
N ALA A 159 -13.00 -32.03 10.99
CA ALA A 159 -12.24 -33.02 10.18
C ALA A 159 -10.76 -32.65 9.97
N TYR A 160 -10.33 -31.44 10.29
CA TYR A 160 -8.93 -31.02 10.18
C TYR A 160 -8.45 -30.37 11.47
N MET A 161 -8.40 -31.16 12.54
CA MET A 161 -7.64 -30.80 13.75
C MET A 161 -6.23 -31.38 13.61
N VAL A 162 -5.28 -30.55 13.15
CA VAL A 162 -3.86 -30.73 13.47
C VAL A 162 -3.52 -29.71 14.55
N SER A 163 -3.04 -30.24 15.67
CA SER A 163 -2.78 -29.57 16.93
C SER A 163 -1.86 -28.35 16.79
N GLY A 164 -2.29 -27.21 17.33
CA GLY A 164 -1.37 -26.17 17.83
C GLY A 164 -1.24 -24.86 17.05
N LEU A 165 -1.77 -24.75 15.82
CA LEU A 165 -1.93 -23.44 15.17
C LEU A 165 -3.40 -23.09 15.05
N GLN A 166 -3.76 -21.93 15.62
CA GLN A 166 -5.06 -21.30 15.52
C GLN A 166 -5.56 -21.37 14.07
N GLN A 167 -6.69 -22.03 13.88
CA GLN A 167 -7.35 -22.35 12.62
C GLN A 167 -7.56 -21.09 11.77
N ILE A 168 -6.68 -20.88 10.80
CA ILE A 168 -6.87 -19.95 9.69
C ILE A 168 -7.37 -20.82 8.54
N ASP A 169 -8.49 -20.47 7.90
CA ASP A 169 -9.04 -21.13 6.72
C ASP A 169 -8.08 -20.96 5.53
N LEU A 170 -6.95 -21.67 5.57
CA LEU A 170 -5.89 -21.65 4.57
C LEU A 170 -6.09 -22.81 3.59
N THR A 171 -6.03 -22.50 2.30
CA THR A 171 -6.02 -23.50 1.24
C THR A 171 -4.67 -24.23 1.22
N SER A 172 -4.65 -25.44 0.67
CA SER A 172 -3.41 -26.23 0.50
C SER A 172 -2.38 -25.46 -0.32
N PHE A 173 -2.80 -24.68 -1.32
CA PHE A 173 -1.99 -23.73 -2.06
C PHE A 173 -1.35 -22.67 -1.16
N GLU A 174 -2.11 -22.00 -0.29
CA GLU A 174 -1.58 -20.94 0.58
C GLU A 174 -0.62 -21.48 1.65
N SER A 175 -0.86 -22.70 2.11
CA SER A 175 0.04 -23.43 3.01
C SER A 175 1.34 -23.84 2.31
N ALA A 176 1.25 -24.48 1.14
CA ALA A 176 2.38 -25.00 0.37
C ALA A 176 3.32 -23.90 -0.15
N THR A 177 2.76 -22.78 -0.61
CA THR A 177 3.52 -21.65 -1.16
C THR A 177 4.01 -20.67 -0.10
N GLY A 178 3.52 -20.78 1.14
CA GLY A 178 3.79 -19.79 2.18
C GLY A 178 3.09 -18.45 1.97
N ALA A 179 2.19 -18.33 0.98
CA ALA A 179 1.38 -17.13 0.75
C ALA A 179 0.56 -16.74 2.00
N ALA A 180 0.24 -17.72 2.85
CA ALA A 180 -0.35 -17.53 4.17
C ALA A 180 0.41 -16.55 5.08
N LEU A 181 1.74 -16.49 4.97
CA LEU A 181 2.58 -15.59 5.76
C LEU A 181 2.54 -14.16 5.23
N ARG A 182 2.45 -13.99 3.91
CA ARG A 182 2.40 -12.68 3.23
C ARG A 182 1.09 -11.94 3.49
N LYS A 183 -0.02 -12.67 3.67
CA LYS A 183 -1.36 -12.11 3.91
C LYS A 183 -1.59 -11.62 5.36
N ARG A 184 -0.60 -11.62 6.24
CA ARG A 184 -0.87 -11.39 7.67
C ARG A 184 -1.21 -9.93 8.00
N TYR A 185 -0.37 -8.97 7.60
CA TYR A 185 -0.53 -7.56 7.97
C TYR A 185 -0.11 -6.64 6.83
N GLY A 186 -0.77 -5.49 6.72
CA GLY A 186 -0.52 -4.50 5.67
C GLY A 186 -1.81 -3.94 5.06
N VAL A 187 -1.62 -3.10 4.04
CA VAL A 187 -2.70 -2.59 3.19
C VAL A 187 -3.09 -3.71 2.23
N ILE A 188 -4.05 -4.53 2.64
CA ILE A 188 -4.48 -5.74 1.95
C ILE A 188 -6.01 -5.76 1.96
N SER A 189 -6.60 -5.99 0.78
CA SER A 189 -8.05 -6.12 0.65
C SER A 189 -8.61 -7.21 1.58
N GLY A 190 -9.76 -6.93 2.17
CA GLY A 190 -10.45 -7.85 3.07
C GLY A 190 -11.19 -9.00 2.39
N TYR A 191 -11.05 -9.16 1.07
CA TYR A 191 -11.75 -10.19 0.31
C TYR A 191 -11.28 -11.60 0.70
N ASP A 192 -12.24 -12.52 0.82
CA ASP A 192 -11.97 -13.93 1.08
C ASP A 192 -11.39 -14.57 -0.18
N ASN A 193 -10.16 -15.05 -0.06
CA ASN A 193 -9.40 -15.58 -1.18
C ASN A 193 -9.71 -17.05 -1.51
N TYR A 194 -10.82 -17.55 -0.97
CA TYR A 194 -11.22 -18.94 -1.08
C TYR A 194 -12.73 -19.07 -1.37
N ILE A 195 -13.09 -20.13 -2.06
CA ILE A 195 -14.46 -20.59 -2.28
C ILE A 195 -14.59 -22.01 -1.75
N MET A 196 -15.70 -22.30 -1.08
CA MET A 196 -16.02 -23.66 -0.65
C MET A 196 -16.76 -24.37 -1.78
N HIS A 197 -16.13 -25.37 -2.37
CA HIS A 197 -16.73 -26.24 -3.37
C HIS A 197 -16.57 -27.69 -2.90
N ASP A 198 -17.67 -28.46 -2.90
CA ASP A 198 -17.66 -29.88 -2.49
C ASP A 198 -16.94 -30.19 -1.17
N ASN A 199 -17.18 -29.33 -0.16
CA ASN A 199 -16.61 -29.45 1.19
C ASN A 199 -15.06 -29.35 1.23
N GLN A 200 -14.45 -28.82 0.17
CA GLN A 200 -13.03 -28.47 0.08
C GLN A 200 -12.88 -26.94 -0.08
N LEU A 201 -11.82 -26.40 0.54
CA LEU A 201 -11.44 -24.99 0.41
C LEU A 201 -10.61 -24.83 -0.86
N LEU A 202 -11.13 -24.14 -1.88
CA LEU A 202 -10.41 -23.82 -3.10
C LEU A 202 -10.01 -22.34 -3.10
N ALA A 203 -8.75 -22.04 -3.39
CA ALA A 203 -8.28 -20.70 -3.69
C ALA A 203 -8.90 -20.20 -5.00
N THR A 204 -9.44 -18.98 -4.94
CA THR A 204 -9.98 -18.31 -6.12
C THR A 204 -8.87 -18.01 -7.13
N ILE A 205 -9.21 -17.97 -8.42
CA ILE A 205 -8.28 -17.63 -9.52
C ILE A 205 -7.51 -16.33 -9.22
N ASP A 206 -8.23 -15.30 -8.76
CA ASP A 206 -7.63 -14.02 -8.36
C ASP A 206 -6.65 -14.16 -7.18
N ALA A 207 -6.92 -15.07 -6.24
CA ALA A 207 -6.01 -15.33 -5.12
C ALA A 207 -4.69 -15.98 -5.57
N VAL A 208 -4.73 -16.86 -6.57
CA VAL A 208 -3.53 -17.49 -7.14
C VAL A 208 -2.68 -16.45 -7.86
N TYR A 209 -3.33 -15.65 -8.72
CA TYR A 209 -2.65 -14.62 -9.50
C TYR A 209 -2.11 -13.46 -8.64
N SER A 210 -2.92 -12.91 -7.73
CA SER A 210 -2.52 -11.79 -6.86
C SER A 210 -1.38 -12.14 -5.90
N ASN A 211 -1.25 -13.42 -5.53
CA ASN A 211 -0.10 -13.90 -4.76
C ASN A 211 1.19 -14.05 -5.61
N GLY A 212 1.09 -13.90 -6.93
CA GLY A 212 2.22 -13.95 -7.85
C GLY A 212 2.53 -15.35 -8.39
N PHE A 213 1.52 -16.20 -8.57
CA PHE A 213 1.69 -17.53 -9.15
C PHE A 213 0.89 -17.70 -10.43
N LEU A 214 1.42 -18.52 -11.34
CA LEU A 214 0.84 -18.88 -12.62
C LEU A 214 0.84 -20.39 -12.77
N VAL A 215 -0.17 -20.93 -13.44
CA VAL A 215 -0.28 -22.37 -13.69
C VAL A 215 0.19 -22.67 -15.12
N ALA A 216 1.27 -23.43 -15.24
CA ALA A 216 1.79 -23.91 -16.51
C ALA A 216 1.18 -25.29 -16.83
N ASN A 217 0.36 -25.33 -17.88
CA ASN A 217 -0.27 -26.53 -18.44
C ASN A 217 -0.97 -27.44 -17.40
N ASN A 218 -1.64 -26.84 -16.40
CA ASN A 218 -2.33 -27.53 -15.28
C ASN A 218 -1.48 -28.59 -14.53
N LYS A 219 -0.15 -28.51 -14.66
CA LYS A 219 0.80 -29.47 -14.08
C LYS A 219 1.74 -28.81 -13.09
N PHE A 220 2.13 -27.57 -13.40
CA PHE A 220 3.16 -26.86 -12.66
C PHE A 220 2.66 -25.50 -12.21
N LEU A 221 3.00 -25.13 -10.99
CA LEU A 221 2.74 -23.82 -10.43
C LEU A 221 4.06 -23.05 -10.34
N VAL A 222 4.15 -21.98 -11.12
CA VAL A 222 5.36 -21.18 -11.33
C VAL A 222 5.18 -19.80 -10.71
N ALA A 223 6.18 -19.30 -9.99
CA ALA A 223 6.18 -17.93 -9.52
C ALA A 223 6.33 -16.95 -10.70
N SER A 224 5.49 -15.93 -10.79
CA SER A 224 5.52 -14.95 -11.88
C SER A 224 6.84 -14.17 -11.94
N GLN A 225 7.46 -13.92 -10.79
CA GLN A 225 8.77 -13.28 -10.68
C GLN A 225 9.89 -14.11 -11.36
N ASP A 226 9.80 -15.43 -11.28
CA ASP A 226 10.81 -16.34 -11.83
C ASP A 226 10.56 -16.68 -13.30
N LEU A 227 9.45 -16.24 -13.89
CA LEU A 227 9.06 -16.58 -15.26
C LEU A 227 10.11 -16.12 -16.29
N MET A 228 10.59 -14.88 -16.18
CA MET A 228 11.62 -14.34 -17.09
C MET A 228 12.95 -15.09 -16.93
N SER A 229 13.31 -15.43 -15.69
CA SER A 229 14.49 -16.22 -15.41
C SER A 229 14.38 -17.63 -15.99
N LEU A 230 13.20 -18.23 -15.92
CA LEU A 230 12.88 -19.55 -16.45
C LEU A 230 12.97 -19.56 -17.99
N ILE A 231 12.36 -18.57 -18.66
CA ILE A 231 12.44 -18.41 -20.12
C ILE A 231 13.90 -18.25 -20.56
N THR A 232 14.66 -17.40 -19.88
CA THR A 232 16.08 -17.17 -20.18
C THR A 232 16.91 -18.45 -19.98
N MET A 233 16.65 -19.20 -18.90
CA MET A 233 17.32 -20.46 -18.59
C MET A 233 16.99 -21.54 -19.65
N LYS A 234 15.77 -21.50 -20.19
CA LYS A 234 15.35 -22.38 -21.28
C LYS A 234 16.02 -22.02 -22.61
N LEU A 235 16.16 -20.72 -22.92
CA LEU A 235 16.83 -20.23 -24.14
C LEU A 235 18.32 -20.57 -24.15
N ILE A 236 19.02 -20.25 -23.06
CA ILE A 236 20.48 -20.40 -22.97
C ILE A 236 20.88 -21.85 -22.67
N ARG A 237 19.95 -22.68 -22.15
CA ARG A 237 20.20 -24.04 -21.66
C ARG A 237 21.25 -24.14 -20.54
N ILE A 238 21.58 -23.02 -19.92
CA ILE A 238 22.51 -22.92 -18.78
C ILE A 238 21.70 -22.55 -17.54
N ARG A 239 21.96 -23.25 -16.44
CA ARG A 239 21.38 -22.94 -15.12
C ARG A 239 22.16 -21.79 -14.50
N PHE A 240 21.58 -20.59 -14.53
CA PHE A 240 22.16 -19.41 -13.89
C PHE A 240 21.46 -19.06 -12.56
N THR A 241 20.21 -19.49 -12.34
CA THR A 241 19.45 -19.30 -11.10
C THR A 241 18.77 -20.58 -10.64
N ASN A 242 18.59 -20.71 -9.33
CA ASN A 242 17.84 -21.81 -8.72
C ASN A 242 16.36 -21.43 -8.65
N ILE A 243 15.57 -21.95 -9.58
CA ILE A 243 14.13 -21.70 -9.65
C ILE A 243 13.38 -22.91 -9.10
N PHE A 244 12.39 -22.67 -8.26
CA PHE A 244 11.56 -23.70 -7.66
C PHE A 244 10.13 -23.61 -8.18
N VAL A 245 9.56 -24.76 -8.52
CA VAL A 245 8.20 -24.88 -9.07
C VAL A 245 7.44 -25.94 -8.27
N TYR A 246 6.15 -25.72 -8.05
CA TYR A 246 5.31 -26.71 -7.36
C TYR A 246 4.56 -27.55 -8.37
N GLU A 247 4.31 -28.81 -8.02
CA GLU A 247 3.56 -29.75 -8.84
C GLU A 247 2.09 -29.75 -8.43
N ILE A 248 1.19 -29.72 -9.40
CA ILE A 248 -0.26 -29.78 -9.18
C ILE A 248 -0.68 -31.26 -9.25
N ILE A 249 -1.31 -31.72 -8.17
CA ILE A 249 -1.82 -33.09 -8.00
C ILE A 249 -3.34 -33.05 -8.20
N ASN A 250 -3.87 -33.99 -8.98
CA ASN A 250 -5.32 -34.14 -9.22
C ASN A 250 -6.01 -32.86 -9.75
N GLY A 251 -5.30 -32.03 -10.51
CA GLY A 251 -5.85 -30.82 -11.15
C GLY A 251 -6.16 -29.64 -10.23
N CYS A 252 -6.22 -29.84 -8.91
CA CYS A 252 -6.55 -28.78 -7.95
C CYS A 252 -5.57 -28.69 -6.77
N ALA A 253 -5.03 -29.80 -6.26
CA ALA A 253 -4.20 -29.76 -5.05
C ALA A 253 -2.74 -29.40 -5.39
N VAL A 254 -2.07 -28.64 -4.51
CA VAL A 254 -0.66 -28.27 -4.71
C VAL A 254 0.22 -29.10 -3.79
N ARG A 255 1.28 -29.68 -4.35
CA ARG A 255 2.27 -30.44 -3.58
C ARG A 255 3.07 -29.50 -2.68
N GLU A 256 3.20 -29.83 -1.39
CA GLU A 256 3.94 -28.99 -0.43
C GLU A 256 5.45 -28.90 -0.70
N THR A 257 6.02 -29.91 -1.34
CA THR A 257 7.45 -29.93 -1.70
C THR A 257 7.68 -29.27 -3.05
N SER A 258 8.46 -28.19 -3.07
CA SER A 258 8.88 -27.55 -4.32
C SER A 258 9.95 -28.39 -5.04
N ARG A 259 9.92 -28.35 -6.37
CA ARG A 259 10.87 -29.04 -7.25
C ARG A 259 11.78 -28.02 -7.91
N LEU A 260 13.07 -28.29 -7.87
CA LEU A 260 14.06 -27.49 -8.58
C LEU A 260 13.92 -27.68 -10.10
N VAL A 261 13.83 -26.57 -10.83
CA VAL A 261 13.70 -26.54 -12.30
C VAL A 261 15.06 -26.72 -12.96
N TYR A 262 15.09 -27.55 -14.01
CA TYR A 262 16.22 -27.67 -14.92
C TYR A 262 15.79 -27.23 -16.33
N PRO A 263 16.73 -26.92 -17.25
CA PRO A 263 16.35 -26.52 -18.60
C PRO A 263 15.54 -27.61 -19.35
N THR A 264 15.58 -28.85 -18.86
CA THR A 264 14.87 -30.01 -19.39
C THR A 264 13.56 -30.33 -18.67
N THR A 265 13.25 -29.72 -17.52
CA THR A 265 12.05 -30.11 -16.73
C THR A 265 10.74 -29.61 -17.31
N LEU A 266 10.74 -28.44 -17.96
CA LEU A 266 9.54 -27.83 -18.57
C LEU A 266 9.67 -27.83 -20.09
N THR A 267 8.63 -28.24 -20.80
CA THR A 267 8.59 -28.15 -22.27
C THR A 267 8.19 -26.74 -22.71
N TRP A 268 8.53 -26.37 -23.95
CA TRP A 268 8.10 -25.08 -24.50
C TRP A 268 6.57 -24.99 -24.58
N SER A 269 5.90 -26.11 -24.88
CA SER A 269 4.44 -26.20 -24.82
C SER A 269 3.87 -25.93 -23.42
N ASP A 270 4.57 -26.35 -22.36
CA ASP A 270 4.13 -26.07 -20.99
C ASP A 270 4.22 -24.57 -20.66
N LEU A 271 5.18 -23.86 -21.25
CA LEU A 271 5.38 -22.41 -21.04
C LEU A 271 4.51 -21.53 -21.94
N THR A 272 4.02 -22.03 -23.08
CA THR A 272 3.07 -21.30 -23.92
C THR A 272 1.63 -21.41 -23.41
N HIS A 273 1.31 -22.45 -22.64
CA HIS A 273 0.02 -22.63 -21.98
C HIS A 273 0.08 -22.20 -20.51
N LEU A 274 0.24 -20.89 -20.29
CA LEU A 274 0.10 -20.28 -18.98
C LEU A 274 -1.38 -19.93 -18.76
N ASP A 275 -1.98 -20.51 -17.73
CA ASP A 275 -3.36 -20.27 -17.33
C ASP A 275 -3.42 -19.92 -15.84
N VAL A 276 -4.59 -19.49 -15.38
CA VAL A 276 -4.88 -19.26 -13.96
C VAL A 276 -6.08 -20.12 -13.58
N THR A 277 -5.84 -21.20 -12.86
CA THR A 277 -6.89 -22.13 -12.40
C THR A 277 -7.13 -22.01 -10.89
N GLN A 278 -8.30 -22.48 -10.45
CA GLN A 278 -8.59 -22.62 -9.02
C GLN A 278 -7.75 -23.75 -8.44
N LEU A 279 -7.19 -23.54 -7.24
CA LEU A 279 -6.30 -24.50 -6.59
C LEU A 279 -6.76 -24.74 -5.16
N SER A 280 -6.84 -26.00 -4.73
CA SER A 280 -7.19 -26.38 -3.37
C SER A 280 -6.15 -25.97 -2.34
#